data_AF-A0AB38HZE7-F1
#
_entry.id   AF-A0AB38HZE7-F1
#
_cell.length_a   1.000
_cell.length_b   1.000
_cell.length_c   1.000
_cell.angle_alpha   90.00
_cell.angle_beta   90.00
_cell.angle_gamma   90.00
#
_symmetry.space_group_name_H-M   'P 1'
#
loop_
_entity.id
_entity.type
_entity.pdbx_description
1 polymer ?
#
loop_
_entity_poly.entity_id
_entity_poly.type
_entity_poly.pdbx_seq_one_letter_code
_entity_poly.pdbx_strand_id
1 'polypeptide(L)'
;MSSLILPSRPLSLARNVISTPNAYFWATPIILALAVFLFISEAPGVIRDFQISQNPLTLENGDVQNGRCTTRKAVFTDCEARLVYSYGGRDYDTEVEVMFVDFHTGDYETGLVISADHPELATMSLGLDMLWNRIITLTVFAVLLGGMGLGMIFLGIRIWRVKGQLLRPAMLTPVPVEITAFDRKRGVLSITYNDKIANDKTGRSAYTRMKNGEEPLIVGEANGKAIGLAVRHGNTALPVLLDDRLQRVELTDDERAAVLAPFAYQQEGDQSDPVLTEDTKRTVSIWKRLQAFFGVLLLIVVGVVGFWLWYVTTSPTAFQSPGMDINNLMPAPLNEWGCEQLKKRFGQDRAPLGCVADDYTSWK
;
A
#
# COMPACT_ATOMS: atom_id res chain seq x y z
N MET A 1 37.19 -18.18 5.66
CA MET A 1 35.79 -18.64 5.66
C MET A 1 35.82 -20.14 5.54
N SER A 2 35.54 -20.88 6.61
CA SER A 2 35.45 -22.34 6.54
C SER A 2 34.30 -22.71 5.62
N SER A 3 34.59 -23.35 4.49
CA SER A 3 33.57 -23.77 3.53
C SER A 3 32.85 -25.00 4.07
N LEU A 4 31.53 -24.93 4.24
CA LEU A 4 30.69 -26.08 4.55
C LEU A 4 30.71 -27.05 3.35
N ILE A 5 31.28 -28.24 3.55
CA ILE A 5 31.30 -29.30 2.52
C ILE A 5 30.14 -30.24 2.80
N LEU A 6 29.05 -30.12 2.02
CA LEU A 6 27.91 -31.02 2.11
C LEU A 6 28.13 -32.29 1.27
N PRO A 7 27.52 -33.43 1.66
CA PRO A 7 27.53 -34.64 0.84
C PRO A 7 27.01 -34.39 -0.58
N SER A 8 27.67 -34.97 -1.58
CA SER A 8 27.30 -34.86 -3.01
C SER A 8 26.13 -35.75 -3.41
N ARG A 9 25.12 -35.85 -2.54
CA ARG A 9 23.89 -36.63 -2.78
C ARG A 9 22.65 -35.75 -2.56
N PRO A 10 21.50 -36.12 -3.14
CA PRO A 10 20.24 -35.48 -2.82
C PRO A 10 19.91 -35.63 -1.33
N LEU A 11 19.53 -34.53 -0.70
CA LEU A 11 19.17 -34.44 0.71
C LEU A 11 17.80 -33.76 0.82
N SER A 12 16.98 -34.19 1.77
CA SER A 12 15.77 -33.45 2.13
C SER A 12 16.04 -32.50 3.31
N LEU A 13 15.13 -31.56 3.52
CA LEU A 13 15.17 -30.60 4.61
C LEU A 13 13.99 -30.80 5.56
N ALA A 14 14.20 -30.48 6.83
CA ALA A 14 13.19 -30.65 7.86
C ALA A 14 11.91 -29.84 7.57
N ARG A 15 10.78 -30.28 8.11
CA ARG A 15 9.51 -29.56 7.99
C ARG A 15 9.59 -28.21 8.73
N ASN A 16 8.91 -27.21 8.19
CA ASN A 16 8.73 -25.89 8.81
C ASN A 16 10.01 -25.05 9.03
N VAL A 17 11.10 -25.37 8.31
CA VAL A 17 12.34 -24.56 8.29
C VAL A 17 12.19 -23.23 7.56
N ILE A 18 11.14 -23.08 6.75
CA ILE A 18 10.63 -21.79 6.27
C ILE A 18 9.25 -21.57 6.90
N SER A 19 9.10 -20.42 7.53
CA SER A 19 7.87 -19.98 8.17
C SER A 19 7.16 -18.91 7.34
N THR A 20 5.84 -18.92 7.38
CA THR A 20 4.99 -17.81 6.91
C THR A 20 4.63 -16.96 8.13
N PRO A 21 4.91 -15.64 8.14
CA PRO A 21 4.47 -14.78 9.23
C PRO A 21 2.95 -14.89 9.42
N ASN A 22 2.49 -15.02 10.67
CA ASN A 22 1.06 -15.20 10.97
C ASN A 22 0.18 -14.07 10.41
N ALA A 23 0.75 -12.87 10.29
CA ALA A 23 0.09 -11.71 9.69
C ALA A 23 -0.43 -12.00 8.27
N TYR A 24 0.25 -12.82 7.46
CA TYR A 24 -0.21 -13.13 6.10
C TYR A 24 -1.58 -13.82 6.09
N PHE A 25 -1.87 -14.69 7.07
CA PHE A 25 -3.14 -15.43 7.09
C PHE A 25 -4.34 -14.57 7.44
N TRP A 26 -4.16 -13.57 8.31
CA TRP A 26 -5.25 -12.71 8.76
C TRP A 26 -5.30 -11.39 7.99
N ALA A 27 -4.16 -10.76 7.71
CA ALA A 27 -4.12 -9.47 7.03
C ALA A 27 -4.57 -9.59 5.57
N THR A 28 -4.22 -10.66 4.87
CA THR A 28 -4.60 -10.85 3.45
C THR A 28 -6.12 -10.85 3.23
N PRO A 29 -6.92 -11.70 3.91
CA PRO A 29 -8.36 -11.67 3.72
C PRO A 29 -8.99 -10.37 4.20
N ILE A 30 -8.48 -9.74 5.28
CA ILE A 30 -8.97 -8.45 5.76
C ILE A 30 -8.75 -7.35 4.70
N ILE A 31 -7.54 -7.25 4.14
CA ILE A 31 -7.22 -6.23 3.13
C ILE A 31 -8.06 -6.42 1.86
N LEU A 32 -8.26 -7.67 1.42
CA LEU A 32 -9.11 -7.97 0.27
C LEU A 32 -10.58 -7.67 0.54
N ALA A 33 -11.09 -8.01 1.73
CA ALA A 33 -12.46 -7.68 2.13
C ALA A 33 -12.67 -6.16 2.17
N LEU A 34 -11.71 -5.40 2.70
CA LEU A 34 -11.74 -3.93 2.67
C LEU A 34 -11.71 -3.38 1.24
N ALA A 35 -10.86 -3.92 0.36
CA ALA A 35 -10.81 -3.51 -1.03
C ALA A 35 -12.13 -3.75 -1.77
N VAL A 36 -12.73 -4.93 -1.55
CA VAL A 36 -14.02 -5.32 -2.14
C VAL A 36 -15.15 -4.45 -1.58
N PHE A 37 -15.20 -4.26 -0.26
CA PHE A 37 -16.19 -3.42 0.39
C PHE A 37 -16.17 -1.99 -0.16
N LEU A 38 -14.99 -1.37 -0.21
CA LEU A 38 -14.80 -0.01 -0.73
C LEU A 38 -15.18 0.07 -2.21
N PHE A 39 -14.86 -0.94 -3.02
CA PHE A 39 -15.25 -0.95 -4.43
C PHE A 39 -16.77 -1.07 -4.59
N ILE A 40 -17.42 -1.94 -3.83
CA ILE A 40 -18.87 -2.15 -3.92
C ILE A 40 -19.65 -0.95 -3.38
N SER A 41 -19.16 -0.29 -2.33
CA SER A 41 -19.84 0.89 -1.76
C SER A 41 -19.72 2.12 -2.67
N GLU A 42 -18.52 2.41 -3.17
CA GLU A 42 -18.27 3.69 -3.86
C GLU A 42 -18.49 3.64 -5.37
N ALA A 43 -18.20 2.51 -6.03
CA ALA A 43 -18.21 2.44 -7.48
C ALA A 43 -19.58 2.76 -8.11
N PRO A 44 -20.74 2.31 -7.58
CA PRO A 44 -22.04 2.63 -8.18
C PRO A 44 -22.30 4.13 -8.25
N GLY A 45 -22.01 4.87 -7.18
CA GLY A 45 -22.17 6.33 -7.14
C GLY A 45 -21.22 7.04 -8.10
N VAL A 46 -19.97 6.58 -8.20
CA VAL A 46 -18.99 7.13 -9.16
C VAL A 46 -19.40 6.87 -10.61
N ILE A 47 -19.91 5.67 -10.92
CA ILE A 47 -20.37 5.32 -12.27
C ILE A 47 -21.59 6.15 -12.67
N ARG A 48 -22.57 6.28 -11.76
CA ARG A 48 -23.75 7.13 -11.96
C ARG A 48 -23.33 8.57 -12.28
N ASP A 49 -22.49 9.16 -11.44
CA ASP A 49 -22.09 10.56 -11.58
C ASP A 49 -21.21 10.78 -12.81
N PHE A 50 -20.41 9.79 -13.20
CA PHE A 50 -19.69 9.79 -14.49
C PHE A 50 -20.64 9.76 -15.68
N GLN A 51 -21.72 8.96 -15.65
CA GLN A 51 -22.73 8.97 -16.71
C GLN A 51 -23.44 10.32 -16.81
N ILE A 52 -23.82 10.92 -15.68
CA ILE A 52 -24.46 12.24 -15.64
C ILE A 52 -23.52 13.31 -16.23
N SER A 53 -22.22 13.24 -15.92
CA SER A 53 -21.22 14.22 -16.42
C SER A 53 -21.07 14.29 -17.94
N GLN A 54 -21.56 13.28 -18.69
CA GLN A 54 -21.46 13.27 -20.16
C GLN A 54 -22.45 14.24 -20.81
N ASN A 55 -23.63 14.42 -20.21
CA ASN A 55 -24.67 15.33 -20.68
C ASN A 55 -25.49 15.86 -19.49
N PRO A 56 -24.88 16.71 -18.64
CA PRO A 56 -25.49 17.16 -17.39
C PRO A 56 -26.54 18.26 -17.65
N LEU A 57 -27.69 18.16 -16.98
CA LEU A 57 -28.74 19.17 -16.98
C LEU A 57 -29.08 19.59 -15.55
N THR A 58 -28.84 20.85 -15.22
CA THR A 58 -29.16 21.44 -13.92
C THR A 58 -30.64 21.81 -13.87
N LEU A 59 -31.36 21.41 -12.82
CA LEU A 59 -32.76 21.77 -12.63
C LEU A 59 -32.89 22.89 -11.59
N GLU A 60 -33.52 24.00 -11.97
CA GLU A 60 -33.81 25.13 -11.04
C GLU A 60 -34.99 24.85 -10.11
N ASN A 61 -35.91 23.96 -10.51
CA ASN A 61 -37.15 23.65 -9.79
C ASN A 61 -37.11 22.31 -9.03
N GLY A 62 -35.90 21.77 -8.79
CA GLY A 62 -35.70 20.52 -8.04
C GLY A 62 -35.47 20.79 -6.55
N ASP A 63 -35.94 19.89 -5.69
CA ASP A 63 -35.78 20.03 -4.24
C ASP A 63 -34.68 19.10 -3.72
N VAL A 64 -33.75 19.66 -2.96
CA VAL A 64 -32.67 18.94 -2.26
C VAL A 64 -33.04 18.89 -0.78
N GLN A 65 -33.60 17.76 -0.35
CA GLN A 65 -34.11 17.57 1.00
C GLN A 65 -33.11 16.81 1.87
N ASN A 66 -33.08 17.13 3.17
CA ASN A 66 -32.30 16.42 4.19
C ASN A 66 -30.80 16.30 3.89
N GLY A 67 -30.21 17.30 3.24
CA GLY A 67 -28.77 17.33 2.95
C GLY A 67 -27.93 17.34 4.23
N ARG A 68 -26.98 16.41 4.35
CA ARG A 68 -26.05 16.33 5.48
C ARG A 68 -24.66 15.93 5.02
N CYS A 69 -23.65 16.70 5.43
CA CYS A 69 -22.25 16.34 5.23
C CYS A 69 -21.55 16.05 6.57
N THR A 70 -20.71 15.01 6.62
CA THR A 70 -19.93 14.62 7.79
C THR A 70 -18.48 14.39 7.41
N THR A 71 -17.58 15.22 7.94
CA THR A 71 -16.13 15.06 7.73
C THR A 71 -15.49 14.22 8.83
N ARG A 72 -14.90 13.08 8.47
CA ARG A 72 -14.19 12.18 9.39
C ARG A 72 -12.68 12.38 9.27
N LYS A 73 -12.03 12.52 10.43
CA LYS A 73 -10.56 12.70 10.55
C LYS A 73 -10.00 13.86 9.70
N ALA A 74 -10.82 14.85 9.38
CA ALA A 74 -10.46 16.01 8.54
C ALA A 74 -9.92 15.64 7.14
N VAL A 75 -10.32 14.49 6.59
CA VAL A 75 -9.84 14.02 5.28
C VAL A 75 -10.97 13.45 4.43
N PHE A 76 -11.87 12.65 4.99
CA PHE A 76 -12.97 12.03 4.25
C PHE A 76 -14.27 12.74 4.58
N THR A 77 -14.95 13.28 3.58
CA THR A 77 -16.25 13.94 3.70
C THR A 77 -17.31 13.05 3.06
N ASP A 78 -18.28 12.64 3.86
CA ASP A 78 -19.48 11.91 3.41
C ASP A 78 -20.63 12.91 3.32
N CYS A 79 -21.28 13.04 2.16
CA CYS A 79 -22.49 13.86 2.00
C CYS A 79 -23.66 13.00 1.51
N GLU A 80 -24.80 13.11 2.18
CA GLU A 80 -26.06 12.44 1.82
C GLU A 80 -27.16 13.48 1.56
N ALA A 81 -28.03 13.22 0.59
CA ALA A 81 -29.22 14.04 0.34
C ALA A 81 -30.31 13.24 -0.37
N ARG A 82 -31.56 13.68 -0.24
CA ARG A 82 -32.70 13.17 -1.01
C ARG A 82 -33.09 14.18 -2.09
N LEU A 83 -33.11 13.74 -3.33
CA LEU A 83 -33.42 14.55 -4.51
C LEU A 83 -34.84 14.24 -4.97
N VAL A 84 -35.72 15.25 -4.96
CA VAL A 84 -37.11 15.14 -5.42
C VAL A 84 -37.33 16.13 -6.55
N TYR A 85 -37.73 15.63 -7.73
CA TYR A 85 -37.88 16.46 -8.92
C TYR A 85 -38.90 15.89 -9.90
N SER A 86 -39.43 16.76 -10.77
CA SER A 86 -40.30 16.38 -11.88
C SER A 86 -39.64 16.76 -13.20
N TYR A 87 -39.55 15.81 -14.13
CA TYR A 87 -38.97 16.04 -15.45
C TYR A 87 -39.74 15.26 -16.51
N GLY A 88 -40.09 15.93 -17.63
CA GLY A 88 -40.86 15.29 -18.70
C GLY A 88 -42.25 14.77 -18.28
N GLY A 89 -42.86 15.36 -17.25
CA GLY A 89 -44.15 14.93 -16.70
C GLY A 89 -44.09 13.67 -15.84
N ARG A 90 -42.90 13.25 -15.40
CA ARG A 90 -42.68 12.16 -14.45
C ARG A 90 -41.99 12.69 -13.20
N ASP A 91 -42.39 12.17 -12.05
CA ASP A 91 -41.79 12.51 -10.77
C ASP A 91 -40.74 11.46 -10.38
N TYR A 92 -39.66 11.94 -9.78
CA TYR A 92 -38.51 11.15 -9.38
C TYR A 92 -38.15 11.47 -7.93
N ASP A 93 -37.68 10.44 -7.24
CA ASP A 93 -37.28 10.48 -5.84
C ASP A 93 -36.05 9.59 -5.70
N THR A 94 -34.92 10.17 -5.33
CA THR A 94 -33.63 9.47 -5.32
C THR A 94 -32.79 9.90 -4.14
N GLU A 95 -32.31 8.93 -3.37
CA GLU A 95 -31.29 9.16 -2.35
C GLU A 95 -29.90 9.10 -2.98
N VAL A 96 -29.08 10.10 -2.67
CA VAL A 96 -27.72 10.20 -3.18
C VAL A 96 -26.75 10.33 -2.01
N GLU A 97 -25.71 9.50 -2.06
CA GLU A 97 -24.58 9.56 -1.15
C GLU A 97 -23.30 9.76 -1.97
N VAL A 98 -22.45 10.67 -1.53
CA VAL A 98 -21.15 10.95 -2.13
C VAL A 98 -20.10 11.07 -1.04
N MET A 99 -19.08 10.21 -1.10
CA MET A 99 -17.87 10.32 -0.29
C MET A 99 -16.74 10.86 -1.16
N PHE A 100 -16.00 11.86 -0.67
CA PHE A 100 -14.81 12.41 -1.34
C PHE A 100 -13.74 12.84 -0.32
N VAL A 101 -12.53 13.12 -0.80
CA VAL A 101 -11.44 13.63 0.03
C VAL A 101 -11.42 15.15 -0.04
N ASP A 102 -11.67 15.82 1.08
CA ASP A 102 -11.66 17.28 1.15
C ASP A 102 -11.11 17.77 2.51
N PHE A 103 -10.50 18.94 2.48
CA PHE A 103 -9.98 19.67 3.64
C PHE A 103 -10.85 20.90 3.97
N HIS A 104 -11.89 21.18 3.20
CA HIS A 104 -12.84 22.24 3.49
C HIS A 104 -13.60 22.00 4.81
N THR A 105 -13.82 23.09 5.55
CA THR A 105 -14.62 23.13 6.77
C THR A 105 -15.72 24.17 6.58
N GLY A 106 -16.97 23.72 6.48
CA GLY A 106 -18.10 24.61 6.23
C GLY A 106 -19.26 23.89 5.55
N ASP A 107 -20.29 24.66 5.22
CA ASP A 107 -21.44 24.20 4.46
C ASP A 107 -21.10 24.19 2.96
N TYR A 108 -21.68 23.24 2.23
CA TYR A 108 -21.54 23.13 0.78
C TYR A 108 -22.83 23.60 0.12
N GLU A 109 -22.75 24.53 -0.83
CA GLU A 109 -23.87 24.80 -1.72
C GLU A 109 -23.92 23.74 -2.82
N THR A 110 -25.09 23.17 -3.05
CA THR A 110 -25.27 22.19 -4.11
C THR A 110 -26.64 22.32 -4.77
N GLY A 111 -26.67 22.13 -6.09
CA GLY A 111 -27.90 22.04 -6.88
C GLY A 111 -28.25 20.60 -7.25
N LEU A 112 -29.44 20.41 -7.83
CA LEU A 112 -29.86 19.14 -8.41
C LEU A 112 -29.47 19.08 -9.89
N VAL A 113 -28.75 18.02 -10.26
CA VAL A 113 -28.31 17.77 -11.64
C VAL A 113 -28.77 16.39 -12.09
N ILE A 114 -29.35 16.31 -13.28
CA ILE A 114 -29.77 15.05 -13.92
C ILE A 114 -28.98 14.79 -15.20
N SER A 115 -28.99 13.55 -15.69
CA SER A 115 -28.60 13.27 -17.08
C SER A 115 -29.73 13.66 -18.02
N ALA A 116 -29.42 14.43 -19.07
CA ALA A 116 -30.41 14.77 -20.09
C ALA A 116 -30.85 13.53 -20.90
N ASP A 117 -29.97 12.54 -21.05
CA ASP A 117 -30.25 11.30 -21.79
C ASP A 117 -30.99 10.25 -20.93
N HIS A 118 -30.69 10.24 -19.63
CA HIS A 118 -31.25 9.31 -18.65
C HIS A 118 -31.78 10.06 -17.42
N PRO A 119 -32.98 10.67 -17.48
CA PRO A 119 -33.51 11.50 -16.40
C PRO A 119 -33.69 10.77 -15.07
N GLU A 120 -33.69 9.43 -15.05
CA GLU A 120 -33.65 8.61 -13.83
C GLU A 120 -32.34 8.71 -13.04
N LEU A 121 -31.26 9.19 -13.67
CA LEU A 121 -29.98 9.41 -13.03
C LEU A 121 -29.92 10.86 -12.53
N ALA A 122 -29.99 11.03 -11.22
CA ALA A 122 -29.80 12.30 -10.55
C ALA A 122 -28.62 12.27 -9.58
N THR A 123 -27.99 13.42 -9.42
CA THR A 123 -26.96 13.67 -8.44
C THR A 123 -27.00 15.11 -7.99
N MET A 124 -26.24 15.41 -6.95
CA MET A 124 -26.03 16.78 -6.49
C MET A 124 -24.85 17.38 -7.27
N SER A 125 -24.86 18.69 -7.57
CA SER A 125 -23.77 19.32 -8.31
C SER A 125 -22.41 19.08 -7.65
N LEU A 126 -22.39 19.06 -6.30
CA LEU A 126 -21.19 18.70 -5.52
C LEU A 126 -20.61 17.32 -5.90
N GLY A 127 -21.47 16.35 -6.24
CA GLY A 127 -21.06 15.01 -6.68
C GLY A 127 -20.31 15.01 -8.01
N LEU A 128 -20.69 15.91 -8.93
CA LEU A 128 -19.98 16.12 -10.21
C LEU A 128 -18.70 16.93 -10.02
N ASP A 129 -18.76 17.98 -9.20
CA ASP A 129 -17.63 18.83 -8.85
C ASP A 129 -16.48 17.99 -8.26
N MET A 130 -16.82 17.01 -7.41
CA MET A 130 -15.89 16.09 -6.75
C MET A 130 -15.66 14.77 -7.50
N LEU A 131 -16.24 14.58 -8.68
CA LEU A 131 -16.21 13.30 -9.41
C LEU A 131 -14.78 12.76 -9.63
N TRP A 132 -13.86 13.61 -10.09
CA TRP A 132 -12.49 13.22 -10.35
C TRP A 132 -11.71 12.88 -9.08
N ASN A 133 -11.96 13.58 -7.98
CA ASN A 133 -11.39 13.23 -6.67
C ASN A 133 -11.86 11.86 -6.22
N ARG A 134 -13.14 11.54 -6.42
CA ARG A 134 -13.71 10.23 -6.10
C ARG A 134 -13.13 9.12 -6.97
N ILE A 135 -13.01 9.34 -8.29
CA ILE A 135 -12.39 8.40 -9.22
C ILE A 135 -10.93 8.12 -8.83
N ILE A 136 -10.14 9.17 -8.57
CA ILE A 136 -8.73 9.04 -8.20
C ILE A 136 -8.60 8.32 -6.85
N THR A 137 -9.38 8.73 -5.85
CA THR A 137 -9.36 8.15 -4.51
C THR A 137 -9.70 6.66 -4.56
N LEU A 138 -10.82 6.30 -5.21
CA LEU A 138 -11.25 4.92 -5.39
C LEU A 138 -10.19 4.09 -6.12
N THR A 139 -9.60 4.63 -7.19
CA THR A 139 -8.54 3.95 -7.97
C THR A 139 -7.29 3.71 -7.13
N VAL A 140 -6.82 4.72 -6.39
CA VAL A 140 -5.64 4.60 -5.53
C VAL A 140 -5.85 3.56 -4.44
N PHE A 141 -6.99 3.59 -3.75
CA PHE A 141 -7.31 2.59 -2.73
C PHE A 141 -7.46 1.19 -3.31
N ALA A 142 -8.12 1.05 -4.46
CA ALA A 142 -8.26 -0.25 -5.14
C ALA A 142 -6.90 -0.82 -5.55
N VAL A 143 -6.01 -0.01 -6.14
CA VAL A 143 -4.66 -0.45 -6.53
C VAL A 143 -3.80 -0.78 -5.31
N LEU A 144 -3.83 0.07 -4.28
CA LEU A 144 -3.02 -0.14 -3.08
C LEU A 144 -3.48 -1.39 -2.31
N LEU A 145 -4.76 -1.49 -1.98
CA LEU A 145 -5.29 -2.60 -1.19
C LEU A 145 -5.36 -3.89 -2.02
N GLY A 146 -5.88 -3.82 -3.25
CA GLY A 146 -5.97 -4.95 -4.16
C GLY A 146 -4.59 -5.45 -4.57
N GLY A 147 -3.69 -4.55 -4.98
CA GLY A 147 -2.31 -4.90 -5.33
C GLY A 147 -1.52 -5.48 -4.15
N MET A 148 -1.68 -4.92 -2.95
CA MET A 148 -1.06 -5.48 -1.74
C MET A 148 -1.61 -6.87 -1.40
N GLY A 149 -2.94 -7.06 -1.48
CA GLY A 149 -3.58 -8.36 -1.26
C GLY A 149 -3.09 -9.42 -2.25
N LEU A 150 -3.10 -9.11 -3.55
CA LEU A 150 -2.59 -10.01 -4.60
C LEU A 150 -1.10 -10.30 -4.44
N GLY A 151 -0.29 -9.30 -4.09
CA GLY A 151 1.13 -9.47 -3.80
C GLY A 151 1.38 -10.43 -2.64
N MET A 152 0.61 -10.30 -1.55
CA MET A 152 0.69 -11.23 -0.41
C MET A 152 0.26 -12.65 -0.78
N ILE A 153 -0.80 -12.82 -1.59
CA ILE A 153 -1.21 -14.14 -2.12
C ILE A 153 -0.07 -14.77 -2.92
N PHE A 154 0.54 -14.02 -3.84
CA PHE A 154 1.62 -14.50 -4.68
C PHE A 154 2.85 -14.93 -3.84
N LEU A 155 3.21 -14.14 -2.84
CA LEU A 155 4.27 -14.49 -1.88
C LEU A 155 3.90 -15.74 -1.05
N GLY A 156 2.65 -15.85 -0.60
CA GLY A 156 2.14 -17.01 0.12
C GLY A 156 2.20 -18.30 -0.71
N ILE A 157 1.73 -18.25 -1.97
CA ILE A 157 1.79 -19.37 -2.93
C ILE A 157 3.25 -19.77 -3.16
N ARG A 158 4.16 -18.81 -3.32
CA ARG A 158 5.60 -19.09 -3.47
C ARG A 158 6.14 -19.85 -2.26
N ILE A 159 5.88 -19.36 -1.05
CA ILE A 159 6.36 -20.01 0.17
C ILE A 159 5.76 -21.43 0.27
N TRP A 160 4.47 -21.58 -0.01
CA TRP A 160 3.80 -22.88 -0.01
C TRP A 160 4.43 -23.86 -1.00
N ARG A 161 4.71 -23.44 -2.23
CA ARG A 161 5.42 -24.26 -3.24
C ARG A 161 6.81 -24.66 -2.77
N VAL A 162 7.57 -23.73 -2.19
CA VAL A 162 8.90 -24.05 -1.63
C VAL A 162 8.77 -25.08 -0.53
N LYS A 163 7.89 -24.86 0.47
CA LYS A 163 7.68 -25.81 1.59
C LYS A 163 7.33 -27.22 1.11
N GLY A 164 6.55 -27.35 0.03
CA GLY A 164 6.23 -28.64 -0.58
C GLY A 164 7.42 -29.33 -1.25
N GLN A 165 8.39 -28.56 -1.75
CA GLN A 165 9.60 -29.08 -2.39
C GLN A 165 10.68 -29.49 -1.38
N LEU A 166 10.78 -28.82 -0.22
CA LEU A 166 11.84 -29.08 0.77
C LEU A 166 11.89 -30.52 1.30
N LEU A 167 10.77 -31.26 1.23
CA LEU A 167 10.69 -32.64 1.70
C LEU A 167 11.12 -33.67 0.65
N ARG A 168 11.32 -33.26 -0.61
CA ARG A 168 11.75 -34.15 -1.68
C ARG A 168 13.26 -34.05 -1.80
N PRO A 169 14.02 -35.17 -1.83
CA PRO A 169 15.47 -35.10 -1.94
C PRO A 169 15.93 -34.26 -3.14
N ALA A 170 16.80 -33.28 -2.91
CA ALA A 170 17.43 -32.49 -3.96
C ALA A 170 18.87 -32.11 -3.59
N MET A 171 19.66 -31.66 -4.56
CA MET A 171 21.01 -31.17 -4.29
C MET A 171 20.98 -29.89 -3.46
N LEU A 172 21.85 -29.80 -2.45
CA LEU A 172 21.99 -28.63 -1.60
C LEU A 172 23.19 -27.80 -2.03
N THR A 173 22.99 -26.50 -2.22
CA THR A 173 24.07 -25.54 -2.49
C THR A 173 24.18 -24.57 -1.33
N PRO A 174 25.31 -24.56 -0.58
CA PRO A 174 25.54 -23.59 0.49
C PRO A 174 25.56 -22.16 -0.06
N VAL A 175 24.85 -21.25 0.60
CA VAL A 175 24.78 -19.83 0.22
C VAL A 175 24.85 -18.93 1.47
N PRO A 176 25.67 -17.87 1.45
CA PRO A 176 25.69 -16.89 2.53
C PRO A 176 24.45 -15.99 2.45
N VAL A 177 23.78 -15.77 3.58
CA VAL A 177 22.61 -14.90 3.68
C VAL A 177 22.80 -13.83 4.76
N GLU A 178 22.30 -12.63 4.48
CA GLU A 178 22.35 -11.51 5.42
C GLU A 178 21.19 -11.62 6.40
N ILE A 179 21.46 -11.70 7.71
CA ILE A 179 20.42 -11.60 8.73
C ILE A 179 20.05 -10.13 8.89
N THR A 180 18.77 -9.81 8.70
CA THR A 180 18.30 -8.42 8.63
C THR A 180 17.40 -7.99 9.76
N ALA A 181 16.70 -8.93 10.37
CA ALA A 181 15.94 -8.71 11.58
C ALA A 181 15.81 -10.03 12.33
N PHE A 182 15.85 -9.97 13.65
CA PHE A 182 15.52 -11.09 14.51
C PHE A 182 14.81 -10.60 15.76
N ASP A 183 13.98 -11.45 16.34
CA ASP A 183 13.41 -11.24 17.68
C ASP A 183 13.40 -12.55 18.45
N ARG A 184 13.54 -12.49 19.78
CA ARG A 184 13.39 -13.63 20.65
C ARG A 184 12.20 -13.40 21.57
N LYS A 185 11.12 -14.15 21.38
CA LYS A 185 9.90 -14.04 22.20
C LYS A 185 9.44 -15.41 22.66
N ARG A 186 9.23 -15.56 23.97
CA ARG A 186 8.74 -16.80 24.62
C ARG A 186 9.53 -18.04 24.18
N GLY A 187 10.85 -17.93 24.06
CA GLY A 187 11.71 -19.06 23.67
C GLY A 187 11.67 -19.44 22.19
N VAL A 188 11.19 -18.54 21.33
CA VAL A 188 11.23 -18.71 19.87
C VAL A 188 12.05 -17.57 19.28
N LEU A 189 13.08 -17.92 18.53
CA LEU A 189 13.90 -16.98 17.76
C LEU A 189 13.32 -16.85 16.35
N SER A 190 12.72 -15.70 16.06
CA SER A 190 12.23 -15.33 14.73
C SER A 190 13.36 -14.67 13.96
N ILE A 191 13.65 -15.11 12.74
CA ILE A 191 14.75 -14.56 11.92
C ILE A 191 14.25 -14.25 10.51
N THR A 192 14.54 -13.02 10.06
CA THR A 192 14.36 -12.57 8.68
C THR A 192 15.73 -12.37 8.03
N TYR A 193 15.95 -13.03 6.90
CA TYR A 193 17.23 -13.03 6.20
C TYR A 193 17.07 -12.83 4.70
N ASN A 194 18.11 -12.30 4.07
CA ASN A 194 18.10 -11.90 2.67
C ASN A 194 19.21 -12.59 1.87
N ASP A 195 18.85 -13.11 0.72
CA ASP A 195 19.77 -13.67 -0.27
C ASP A 195 20.31 -12.55 -1.18
N LYS A 196 21.22 -11.73 -0.64
CA LYS A 196 21.78 -10.55 -1.32
C LYS A 196 23.30 -10.57 -1.47
N ILE A 197 23.97 -11.55 -0.86
CA ILE A 197 25.43 -11.61 -0.75
C ILE A 197 26.03 -12.62 -1.73
N ALA A 198 25.37 -13.76 -1.94
CA ALA A 198 25.83 -14.80 -2.86
C ALA A 198 26.08 -14.27 -4.29
N ASN A 199 27.02 -14.89 -5.01
CA ASN A 199 27.36 -14.51 -6.39
C ASN A 199 26.14 -14.62 -7.33
N ASP A 200 25.31 -15.64 -7.13
CA ASP A 200 24.08 -15.95 -7.84
C ASP A 200 22.83 -15.57 -7.01
N LYS A 201 22.91 -14.48 -6.25
CA LYS A 201 21.85 -13.96 -5.37
C LYS A 201 20.49 -13.78 -6.08
N THR A 202 19.42 -14.13 -5.37
CA THR A 202 18.04 -13.89 -5.84
C THR A 202 17.47 -12.54 -5.41
N GLY A 203 18.10 -11.87 -4.44
CA GLY A 203 17.61 -10.64 -3.81
C GLY A 203 16.42 -10.82 -2.87
N ARG A 204 15.96 -12.07 -2.66
CA ARG A 204 14.74 -12.38 -1.92
C ARG A 204 14.95 -12.42 -0.42
N SER A 205 13.87 -12.16 0.30
CA SER A 205 13.80 -12.28 1.76
C SER A 205 13.07 -13.56 2.15
N ALA A 206 13.53 -14.21 3.21
CA ALA A 206 12.92 -15.39 3.81
C ALA A 206 12.82 -15.23 5.33
N TYR A 207 11.88 -15.97 5.92
CA TYR A 207 11.56 -15.92 7.34
C TYR A 207 11.57 -17.34 7.92
N THR A 208 12.22 -17.51 9.06
CA THR A 208 12.23 -18.76 9.82
C THR A 208 11.98 -18.49 11.30
N ARG A 209 11.52 -19.53 12.00
CA ARG A 209 11.51 -19.60 13.46
C ARG A 209 12.43 -20.72 13.90
N MET A 210 13.17 -20.50 14.98
CA MET A 210 14.01 -21.49 15.64
C MET A 210 13.48 -21.67 17.07
N LYS A 211 13.29 -22.91 17.53
CA LYS A 211 12.78 -23.21 18.87
C LYS A 211 13.92 -23.15 19.91
N ASN A 212 13.58 -23.16 21.20
CA ASN A 212 14.54 -23.15 22.31
C ASN A 212 15.75 -24.08 22.07
N GLY A 213 16.95 -23.50 21.96
CA GLY A 213 18.21 -24.20 21.73
C GLY A 213 18.57 -24.48 20.27
N GLU A 214 17.74 -24.06 19.31
CA GLU A 214 18.13 -23.94 17.90
C GLU A 214 18.69 -22.53 17.67
N GLU A 215 19.98 -22.43 17.37
CA GLU A 215 20.63 -21.17 17.00
C GLU A 215 21.06 -21.24 15.52
N PRO A 216 21.10 -20.10 14.80
CA PRO A 216 21.51 -20.10 13.40
C PRO A 216 23.01 -20.34 13.27
N LEU A 217 23.42 -21.06 12.22
CA LEU A 217 24.83 -21.20 11.89
C LEU A 217 25.36 -19.89 11.30
N ILE A 218 26.12 -19.13 12.10
CA ILE A 218 26.74 -17.86 11.70
C ILE A 218 28.14 -18.13 11.14
N VAL A 219 28.44 -17.57 9.97
CA VAL A 219 29.73 -17.73 9.27
C VAL A 219 30.56 -16.45 9.20
N GLY A 220 30.06 -15.37 9.78
CA GLY A 220 30.77 -14.11 9.92
C GLY A 220 29.83 -12.92 10.01
N GLU A 221 30.38 -11.75 9.72
CA GLU A 221 29.67 -10.47 9.73
C GLU A 221 30.03 -9.69 8.46
N ALA A 222 29.06 -9.01 7.86
CA ALA A 222 29.31 -8.06 6.78
C ALA A 222 28.43 -6.84 6.95
N ASN A 223 29.02 -5.65 6.78
CA ASN A 223 28.32 -4.36 6.89
C ASN A 223 27.59 -4.12 8.23
N GLY A 224 28.11 -4.64 9.34
CA GLY A 224 27.45 -4.51 10.64
C GLY A 224 26.26 -5.44 10.82
N LYS A 225 26.18 -6.55 10.07
CA LYS A 225 25.11 -7.54 10.13
C LYS A 225 25.67 -8.95 10.12
N ALA A 226 25.11 -9.80 10.96
CA ALA A 226 25.45 -11.22 11.01
C ALA A 226 25.14 -11.91 9.67
N ILE A 227 26.09 -12.73 9.21
CA ILE A 227 25.96 -13.55 8.01
C ILE A 227 25.68 -14.98 8.42
N GLY A 228 24.46 -15.43 8.14
CA GLY A 228 24.05 -16.81 8.35
C GLY A 228 24.43 -17.68 7.16
N LEU A 229 24.63 -18.97 7.42
CA LEU A 229 24.76 -19.98 6.37
C LEU A 229 23.40 -20.60 6.07
N ALA A 230 22.99 -20.50 4.81
CA ALA A 230 21.79 -21.14 4.32
C ALA A 230 22.12 -22.13 3.20
N VAL A 231 21.12 -22.91 2.79
CA VAL A 231 21.23 -23.81 1.62
C VAL A 231 20.11 -23.53 0.64
N ARG A 232 20.44 -23.52 -0.65
CA ARG A 232 19.44 -23.65 -1.72
C ARG A 232 19.18 -25.12 -1.99
N HIS A 233 17.90 -25.46 -2.07
CA HIS A 233 17.45 -26.84 -2.24
C HIS A 233 16.95 -27.05 -3.68
N GLY A 234 17.78 -27.64 -4.52
CA GLY A 234 17.53 -27.73 -5.96
C GLY A 234 17.26 -26.34 -6.56
N ASN A 235 16.12 -26.19 -7.23
CA ASN A 235 15.71 -24.93 -7.87
C ASN A 235 14.67 -24.14 -7.04
N THR A 236 14.64 -24.32 -5.72
CA THR A 236 13.69 -23.60 -4.86
C THR A 236 13.95 -22.11 -4.84
N ALA A 237 12.89 -21.31 -4.79
CA ALA A 237 12.96 -19.86 -4.85
C ALA A 237 13.55 -19.17 -3.60
N LEU A 238 13.62 -19.86 -2.45
CA LEU A 238 14.05 -19.32 -1.17
C LEU A 238 15.10 -20.24 -0.55
N PRO A 239 16.25 -19.72 -0.08
CA PRO A 239 17.21 -20.52 0.68
C PRO A 239 16.69 -20.83 2.08
N VAL A 240 17.18 -21.90 2.68
CA VAL A 240 16.85 -22.33 4.05
C VAL A 240 18.02 -22.05 4.96
N LEU A 241 17.82 -21.18 5.95
CA LEU A 241 18.81 -20.91 6.99
C LEU A 241 19.05 -22.15 7.87
N LEU A 242 20.32 -22.54 7.99
CA LEU A 242 20.76 -23.69 8.78
C LEU A 242 20.88 -23.33 10.26
N ASP A 243 20.64 -24.32 11.11
CA ASP A 243 20.97 -24.26 12.52
C ASP A 243 22.43 -24.71 12.75
N ASP A 244 23.02 -24.25 13.85
CA ASP A 244 24.38 -24.55 14.28
C ASP A 244 24.67 -26.05 14.45
N ARG A 245 23.64 -26.86 14.69
CA ARG A 245 23.71 -28.32 14.82
C ARG A 245 23.31 -29.09 13.57
N LEU A 246 23.02 -28.38 12.45
CA LEU A 246 22.57 -28.94 11.18
C LEU A 246 21.38 -29.92 11.27
N GLN A 247 20.52 -29.77 12.28
CA GLN A 247 19.33 -30.60 12.48
C GLN A 247 18.25 -30.38 11.40
N ARG A 248 18.35 -29.26 10.67
CA ARG A 248 17.44 -28.91 9.57
C ARG A 248 17.71 -29.67 8.27
N VAL A 249 18.82 -30.41 8.18
CA VAL A 249 19.21 -31.21 7.00
C VAL A 249 19.17 -32.69 7.33
N GLU A 250 18.68 -33.51 6.40
CA GLU A 250 18.62 -34.98 6.56
C GLU A 250 20.01 -35.64 6.37
N LEU A 251 20.92 -35.38 7.31
CA LEU A 251 22.24 -35.99 7.39
C LEU A 251 22.23 -37.18 8.35
N THR A 252 23.03 -38.21 8.04
CA THR A 252 23.38 -39.24 9.03
C THR A 252 24.25 -38.62 10.14
N ASP A 253 24.35 -39.28 11.29
CA ASP A 253 25.16 -38.78 12.40
C ASP A 253 26.65 -38.66 12.01
N ASP A 254 27.16 -39.62 11.24
CA ASP A 254 28.53 -39.61 10.71
C ASP A 254 28.77 -38.46 9.73
N GLU A 255 27.85 -38.25 8.78
CA GLU A 255 27.92 -37.13 7.84
C GLU A 255 27.88 -35.79 8.59
N ARG A 256 27.00 -35.67 9.59
CA ARG A 256 26.85 -34.46 10.38
C ARG A 256 28.10 -34.14 11.18
N ALA A 257 28.70 -35.14 11.84
CA ALA A 257 29.94 -34.97 12.58
C ALA A 257 31.07 -34.53 11.64
N ALA A 258 31.18 -35.12 10.45
CA ALA A 258 32.17 -34.74 9.45
C ALA A 258 31.99 -33.29 8.94
N VAL A 259 30.73 -32.88 8.74
CA VAL A 259 30.40 -31.52 8.26
C VAL A 259 30.63 -30.47 9.35
N LEU A 260 30.38 -30.80 10.63
CA LEU A 260 30.56 -29.89 11.76
C LEU A 260 32.00 -29.81 12.29
N ALA A 261 32.85 -30.80 12.00
CA ALA A 261 34.24 -30.81 12.48
C ALA A 261 35.04 -29.51 12.23
N PRO A 262 34.91 -28.83 11.08
CA PRO A 262 35.59 -27.54 10.85
C PRO A 262 35.07 -26.39 11.72
N PHE A 263 33.87 -26.52 12.30
CA PHE A 263 33.20 -25.49 13.11
C PHE A 263 33.32 -25.76 14.61
N ALA A 264 33.56 -27.02 15.04
CA ALA A 264 33.68 -27.41 16.44
C ALA A 264 34.77 -26.64 17.21
N TYR A 265 35.90 -26.33 16.55
CA TYR A 265 37.01 -25.59 17.15
C TYR A 265 36.72 -24.10 17.40
N GLN A 266 35.68 -23.52 16.79
CA GLN A 266 35.28 -22.12 17.03
C GLN A 266 34.29 -21.99 18.20
N GLN A 267 33.70 -23.09 18.67
CA GLN A 267 32.58 -23.10 19.62
C GLN A 267 33.01 -23.39 21.08
N GLU A 268 34.21 -23.93 21.32
CA GLU A 268 34.72 -24.26 22.67
C GLU A 268 35.09 -23.03 23.52
N GLY A 269 35.13 -21.81 22.95
CA GLY A 269 35.45 -20.57 23.67
C GLY A 269 34.27 -19.73 24.16
N ASP A 270 33.03 -20.04 23.77
CA ASP A 270 31.90 -19.08 23.81
C ASP A 270 30.59 -19.67 24.38
N GLN A 271 30.66 -20.80 25.09
CA GLN A 271 29.50 -21.49 25.65
C GLN A 271 28.89 -20.73 26.84
N SER A 272 28.15 -19.67 26.59
CA SER A 272 27.00 -19.27 27.46
C SER A 272 26.11 -18.19 26.85
N ASP A 273 26.59 -17.42 25.87
CA ASP A 273 25.83 -16.27 25.35
C ASP A 273 25.17 -16.55 24.00
N PRO A 274 23.93 -16.09 23.77
CA PRO A 274 23.26 -16.23 22.49
C PRO A 274 24.03 -15.47 21.39
N VAL A 275 24.42 -16.18 20.33
CA VAL A 275 25.20 -15.65 19.18
C VAL A 275 24.53 -14.43 18.54
N LEU A 276 23.19 -14.38 18.55
CA LEU A 276 22.42 -13.19 18.19
C LEU A 276 21.89 -12.51 19.47
N THR A 277 22.67 -11.57 20.00
CA THR A 277 22.19 -10.59 20.98
C THR A 277 21.41 -9.50 20.26
N GLU A 278 20.28 -9.01 20.82
CA GLU A 278 19.44 -7.97 20.19
C GLU A 278 20.30 -6.75 19.84
N ASP A 279 20.73 -6.67 18.57
CA ASP A 279 21.47 -5.53 18.08
C ASP A 279 20.58 -4.30 18.15
N THR A 280 21.10 -3.26 18.81
CA THR A 280 20.50 -1.93 18.82
C THR A 280 20.31 -1.50 17.38
N LYS A 281 19.05 -1.53 16.89
CA LYS A 281 18.68 -1.22 15.51
C LYS A 281 19.60 -0.15 14.94
N ARG A 282 20.52 -0.53 14.05
CA ARG A 282 21.23 0.44 13.19
C ARG A 282 20.16 1.05 12.29
N THR A 283 19.63 2.17 12.76
CA THR A 283 18.67 2.98 12.04
C THR A 283 19.33 3.37 10.73
N VAL A 284 18.60 3.18 9.62
CA VAL A 284 19.00 3.76 8.33
C VAL A 284 19.37 5.22 8.60
N SER A 285 20.58 5.62 8.18
CA SER A 285 21.09 6.98 8.38
C SER A 285 19.95 7.98 8.19
N ILE A 286 19.64 8.70 9.25
CA ILE A 286 18.52 9.65 9.31
C ILE A 286 18.55 10.58 8.09
N TRP A 287 19.75 10.92 7.61
CA TRP A 287 20.00 11.70 6.42
C TRP A 287 19.45 11.09 5.12
N LYS A 288 19.67 9.78 4.88
CA LYS A 288 19.11 9.10 3.69
C LYS A 288 17.59 9.02 3.74
N ARG A 289 17.02 8.88 4.94
CA ARG A 289 15.56 8.92 5.14
C ARG A 289 15.00 10.31 4.89
N LEU A 290 15.66 11.34 5.40
CA LEU A 290 15.30 12.75 5.15
C LEU A 290 15.40 13.08 3.66
N GLN A 291 16.48 12.69 2.98
CA GLN A 291 16.65 12.95 1.55
C GLN A 291 15.56 12.26 0.72
N ALA A 292 15.24 11.00 1.02
CA ALA A 292 14.14 10.30 0.34
C ALA A 292 12.79 10.97 0.64
N PHE A 293 12.55 11.35 1.89
CA PHE A 293 11.33 12.05 2.31
C PHE A 293 11.17 13.39 1.57
N PHE A 294 12.19 14.25 1.58
CA PHE A 294 12.16 15.54 0.89
C PHE A 294 12.10 15.38 -0.64
N GLY A 295 12.75 14.36 -1.19
CA GLY A 295 12.66 14.07 -2.63
C GLY A 295 11.25 13.67 -3.07
N VAL A 296 10.59 12.81 -2.28
CA VAL A 296 9.18 12.44 -2.51
C VAL A 296 8.26 13.66 -2.30
N LEU A 297 8.49 14.44 -1.24
CA LEU A 297 7.71 15.65 -0.97
C LEU A 297 7.83 16.66 -2.12
N LEU A 298 9.04 16.89 -2.64
CA LEU A 298 9.28 17.78 -3.77
C LEU A 298 8.53 17.29 -5.03
N LEU A 299 8.57 15.99 -5.31
CA LEU A 299 7.83 15.39 -6.43
C LEU A 299 6.31 15.61 -6.30
N ILE A 300 5.76 15.43 -5.10
CA ILE A 300 4.34 15.69 -4.82
C ILE A 300 4.03 17.17 -5.02
N VAL A 301 4.85 18.07 -4.47
CA VAL A 301 4.66 19.53 -4.62
C VAL A 301 4.68 19.94 -6.10
N VAL A 302 5.66 19.47 -6.87
CA VAL A 302 5.75 19.76 -8.31
C VAL A 302 4.55 19.21 -9.06
N GLY A 303 4.09 18.00 -8.74
CA GLY A 303 2.89 17.40 -9.33
C GLY A 303 1.63 18.20 -9.02
N VAL A 304 1.41 18.57 -7.76
CA VAL A 304 0.24 19.33 -7.30
C VAL A 304 0.21 20.73 -7.90
N VAL A 305 1.35 21.46 -7.87
CA VAL A 305 1.43 22.81 -8.43
C VAL A 305 1.32 22.78 -9.95
N GLY A 306 1.94 21.81 -10.62
CA GLY A 306 1.83 21.63 -12.07
C GLY A 306 0.40 21.35 -12.52
N PHE A 307 -0.29 20.46 -11.79
CA PHE A 307 -1.71 20.19 -12.02
C PHE A 307 -2.59 21.41 -11.75
N TRP A 308 -2.36 22.14 -10.65
CA TRP A 308 -3.09 23.37 -10.34
C TRP A 308 -2.92 24.45 -11.41
N LEU A 309 -1.68 24.66 -11.89
CA LEU A 309 -1.42 25.59 -12.99
C LEU A 309 -2.17 25.20 -14.26
N TRP A 310 -2.15 23.91 -14.62
CA TRP A 310 -2.94 23.39 -15.74
C TRP A 310 -4.43 23.63 -15.52
N TYR A 311 -4.94 23.39 -14.31
CA TYR A 311 -6.35 23.60 -13.97
C TYR A 311 -6.78 25.06 -14.18
N VAL A 312 -6.12 26.02 -13.53
CA VAL A 312 -6.54 27.43 -13.58
C VAL A 312 -6.35 28.07 -14.95
N THR A 313 -5.40 27.58 -15.77
CA THR A 313 -5.08 28.18 -17.08
C THR A 313 -5.69 27.45 -18.27
N THR A 314 -5.84 26.12 -18.20
CA THR A 314 -6.06 25.26 -19.36
C THR A 314 -7.28 24.34 -19.24
N SER A 315 -7.73 24.01 -18.02
CA SER A 315 -8.88 23.10 -17.81
C SER A 315 -10.10 23.48 -18.68
N PRO A 316 -10.80 22.51 -19.31
CA PRO A 316 -12.00 22.79 -20.10
C PRO A 316 -13.21 23.17 -19.25
N THR A 317 -13.14 23.03 -17.92
CA THR A 317 -14.22 23.36 -16.98
C THR A 317 -13.68 24.04 -15.72
N ALA A 318 -14.46 24.95 -15.15
CA ALA A 318 -14.21 25.52 -13.81
C ALA A 318 -14.53 24.53 -12.68
N PHE A 319 -15.39 23.55 -12.92
CA PHE A 319 -15.90 22.62 -11.92
C PHE A 319 -15.13 21.31 -11.95
N GLN A 320 -13.87 21.33 -11.51
CA GLN A 320 -13.03 20.14 -11.49
C GLN A 320 -12.19 20.03 -10.22
N SER A 321 -12.53 19.04 -9.38
CA SER A 321 -11.67 18.58 -8.29
C SER A 321 -10.57 17.63 -8.84
N PRO A 322 -9.35 17.58 -8.27
CA PRO A 322 -8.88 18.34 -7.09
C PRO A 322 -8.43 19.77 -7.42
N GLY A 323 -8.64 20.27 -8.65
CA GLY A 323 -8.16 21.59 -9.07
C GLY A 323 -8.75 22.73 -8.25
N MET A 324 -10.08 22.70 -8.07
CA MET A 324 -10.82 23.61 -7.18
C MET A 324 -10.27 23.56 -5.75
N ASP A 325 -10.13 22.36 -5.18
CA ASP A 325 -9.68 22.17 -3.80
C ASP A 325 -8.26 22.73 -3.61
N ILE A 326 -7.35 22.40 -4.52
CA ILE A 326 -5.98 22.92 -4.49
C ILE A 326 -6.00 24.45 -4.59
N ASN A 327 -6.83 25.02 -5.47
CA ASN A 327 -6.96 26.46 -5.59
C ASN A 327 -7.52 27.09 -4.31
N ASN A 328 -8.54 26.49 -3.69
CA ASN A 328 -9.12 26.93 -2.43
C ASN A 328 -8.10 26.93 -1.28
N LEU A 329 -7.16 25.98 -1.29
CA LEU A 329 -6.08 25.90 -0.30
C LEU A 329 -4.90 26.85 -0.60
N MET A 330 -4.83 27.47 -1.78
CA MET A 330 -3.71 28.35 -2.12
C MET A 330 -3.68 29.60 -1.22
N PRO A 331 -2.48 30.13 -0.90
CA PRO A 331 -2.35 31.44 -0.27
C PRO A 331 -3.13 32.51 -1.05
N ALA A 332 -3.74 33.47 -0.34
CA ALA A 332 -4.67 34.44 -0.92
C ALA A 332 -4.22 35.05 -2.27
N PRO A 333 -2.96 35.51 -2.45
CA PRO A 333 -2.54 36.07 -3.73
C PRO A 333 -2.56 35.07 -4.90
N LEU A 334 -2.24 33.81 -4.65
CA LEU A 334 -2.26 32.75 -5.67
C LEU A 334 -3.68 32.28 -5.94
N ASN A 335 -4.52 32.20 -4.91
CA ASN A 335 -5.93 31.86 -5.05
C ASN A 335 -6.67 32.93 -5.88
N GLU A 336 -6.49 34.22 -5.57
CA GLU A 336 -7.09 35.33 -6.33
C GLU A 336 -6.65 35.28 -7.80
N TRP A 337 -5.35 35.16 -8.06
CA TRP A 337 -4.83 35.03 -9.42
C TRP A 337 -5.43 33.81 -10.15
N GLY A 338 -5.52 32.66 -9.47
CA GLY A 338 -6.14 31.45 -10.03
C GLY A 338 -7.61 31.67 -10.38
N CYS A 339 -8.36 32.33 -9.50
CA CYS A 339 -9.75 32.70 -9.73
C CYS A 339 -9.90 33.67 -10.90
N GLU A 340 -9.00 34.65 -11.07
CA GLU A 340 -9.00 35.53 -12.24
C GLU A 340 -8.80 34.76 -13.55
N GLN A 341 -7.88 33.79 -13.59
CA GLN A 341 -7.66 32.98 -14.80
C GLN A 341 -8.88 32.13 -15.16
N LEU A 342 -9.57 31.59 -14.16
CA LEU A 342 -10.82 30.86 -14.35
C LEU A 342 -11.95 31.80 -14.80
N LYS A 343 -12.12 32.96 -14.16
CA LYS A 343 -13.15 33.97 -14.47
C LYS A 343 -13.04 34.50 -15.89
N LYS A 344 -11.82 34.65 -16.42
CA LYS A 344 -11.60 35.03 -17.83
C LYS A 344 -12.25 34.08 -18.83
N ARG A 345 -12.43 32.81 -18.46
CA ARG A 345 -12.94 31.75 -19.34
C ARG A 345 -14.37 31.36 -19.00
N PHE A 346 -14.74 31.41 -17.73
CA PHE A 346 -16.01 30.91 -17.19
C PHE A 346 -16.84 31.97 -16.47
N GLY A 347 -16.50 33.26 -16.61
CA GLY A 347 -17.13 34.34 -15.84
C GLY A 347 -18.62 34.59 -16.12
N GLN A 348 -19.21 33.89 -17.08
CA GLN A 348 -20.66 33.88 -17.32
C GLN A 348 -21.39 32.78 -16.54
N ASP A 349 -20.65 31.79 -16.02
CA ASP A 349 -21.15 30.74 -15.15
C ASP A 349 -20.97 31.13 -13.68
N ARG A 350 -21.59 30.36 -12.77
CA ARG A 350 -21.34 30.50 -11.32
C ARG A 350 -19.86 30.25 -10.99
N ALA A 351 -19.37 30.81 -9.89
CA ALA A 351 -17.99 30.61 -9.49
C ALA A 351 -17.77 29.18 -8.94
N PRO A 352 -16.61 28.55 -9.23
CA PRO A 352 -16.26 27.25 -8.65
C PRO A 352 -15.83 27.41 -7.18
N LEU A 353 -15.85 26.29 -6.44
CA LEU A 353 -15.36 26.23 -5.06
C LEU A 353 -13.96 26.86 -4.93
N GLY A 354 -13.79 27.70 -3.92
CA GLY A 354 -12.56 28.47 -3.68
C GLY A 354 -12.48 29.80 -4.44
N CYS A 355 -13.42 30.09 -5.34
CA CYS A 355 -13.56 31.37 -6.06
C CYS A 355 -14.91 32.06 -5.85
N VAL A 356 -15.80 31.45 -5.08
CA VAL A 356 -17.11 32.00 -4.72
C VAL A 356 -16.98 33.18 -3.75
N ALA A 357 -17.87 34.15 -3.89
CA ALA A 357 -18.12 35.20 -2.90
C ALA A 357 -19.03 34.68 -1.77
N ASP A 358 -19.39 35.54 -0.82
CA ASP A 358 -20.20 35.18 0.35
C ASP A 358 -21.62 34.68 0.02
N ASP A 359 -22.07 34.90 -1.23
CA ASP A 359 -23.34 34.40 -1.77
C ASP A 359 -23.23 33.01 -2.40
N TYR A 360 -22.06 32.36 -2.30
CA TYR A 360 -21.73 31.01 -2.76
C TYR A 360 -21.89 30.74 -4.27
N THR A 361 -22.29 31.77 -5.03
CA THR A 361 -22.62 31.67 -6.46
C THR A 361 -21.83 32.66 -7.31
N SER A 362 -21.62 33.88 -6.83
CA SER A 362 -20.91 34.92 -7.57
C SER A 362 -19.40 34.75 -7.47
N TRP A 363 -18.69 35.27 -8.47
CA TRP A 363 -17.23 35.36 -8.44
C TRP A 363 -16.77 36.43 -7.46
N LYS A 364 -15.85 36.09 -6.57
CA LYS A 364 -15.15 37.08 -5.74
C LYS A 364 -14.21 38.00 -6.53
#